data_AF-A0A1V5XGI9-F1
#
_entry.id   AF-A0A1V5XGI9-F1
#
_cell.length_a   1.000
_cell.length_b   1.000
_cell.length_c   1.000
_cell.angle_alpha   90.00
_cell.angle_beta   90.00
_cell.angle_gamma   90.00
#
_symmetry.space_group_name_H-M   'P 1'
#
loop_
_entity.id
_entity.type
_entity.pdbx_description
1 polymer ?
#
loop_
_entity_poly.entity_id
_entity_poly.type
_entity_poly.pdbx_seq_one_letter_code
_entity_poly.pdbx_strand_id
1 'polypeptide(L)'
;MLKGQEASIKMRANNIKKYMDWEIKVQLTYSNGQKWQDTISGIGFVEPIGDNLNETLRECKDVLEQKIYSEFDHIYPGMEAKIISCKVKYIPFSNARKRAERLFKEGKLEKEIAEHFGLNLKYLDNQVD
;
A
#
# COMPACT_ATOMS: atom_id res chain seq x y z
N MET A 1 -32.34 -24.05 13.43
CA MET A 1 -31.81 -23.61 12.12
C MET A 1 -31.14 -22.24 12.23
N LEU A 2 -30.07 -22.11 13.03
CA LEU A 2 -29.41 -20.81 13.31
C LEU A 2 -28.02 -20.65 12.66
N LYS A 3 -27.41 -21.74 12.16
CA LYS A 3 -26.08 -21.73 11.54
C LYS A 3 -26.01 -21.02 10.18
N GLY A 4 -27.14 -20.92 9.46
CA GLY A 4 -27.20 -20.25 8.15
C GLY A 4 -27.20 -18.72 8.23
N GLN A 5 -27.67 -18.15 9.34
CA GLN A 5 -27.71 -16.70 9.55
C GLN A 5 -26.37 -16.16 10.07
N GLU A 6 -25.63 -16.91 10.89
CA GLU A 6 -24.27 -16.54 11.31
C GLU A 6 -23.26 -16.56 10.14
N ALA A 7 -23.41 -17.51 9.21
CA ALA A 7 -22.63 -17.52 7.97
C ALA A 7 -22.96 -16.31 7.07
N SER A 8 -24.23 -15.89 7.04
CA SER A 8 -24.68 -14.67 6.34
C SER A 8 -24.16 -13.39 6.99
N ILE A 9 -24.04 -13.33 8.32
CA ILE A 9 -23.47 -12.18 9.04
C ILE A 9 -21.94 -12.15 8.93
N LYS A 10 -21.25 -13.30 8.96
CA LYS A 10 -19.81 -13.38 8.61
C LYS A 10 -19.55 -13.07 7.12
N MET A 11 -20.49 -13.38 6.23
CA MET A 11 -20.46 -12.95 4.83
C MET A 11 -20.85 -11.48 4.64
N ARG A 12 -21.62 -10.87 5.55
CA ARG A 12 -21.86 -9.41 5.59
C ARG A 12 -20.73 -8.66 6.28
N ALA A 13 -19.90 -9.34 7.07
CA ALA A 13 -18.56 -8.90 7.43
C ALA A 13 -17.58 -8.95 6.23
N ASN A 14 -18.04 -9.31 5.02
CA ASN A 14 -17.54 -8.72 3.78
C ASN A 14 -17.97 -7.24 3.66
N ASN A 15 -17.83 -6.45 4.73
CA ASN A 15 -17.44 -5.06 4.59
C ASN A 15 -16.07 -5.13 3.93
N ILE A 16 -16.10 -5.05 2.60
CA ILE A 16 -15.00 -5.40 1.72
C ILE A 16 -13.85 -4.44 2.02
N LYS A 17 -12.95 -4.80 2.94
CA LYS A 17 -11.65 -4.16 3.04
C LYS A 17 -10.97 -4.43 1.70
N LYS A 18 -10.90 -3.40 0.86
CA LYS A 18 -10.29 -3.52 -0.46
C LYS A 18 -8.85 -3.07 -0.33
N TYR A 19 -7.94 -3.99 -0.61
CA TYR A 19 -6.51 -3.73 -0.59
C TYR A 19 -6.11 -2.97 -1.83
N MET A 20 -5.18 -2.05 -1.65
CA MET A 20 -4.72 -1.16 -2.69
C MET A 20 -3.22 -1.30 -2.84
N ASP A 21 -2.74 -1.61 -4.03
CA ASP A 21 -1.32 -1.50 -4.39
C ASP A 21 -1.12 -0.11 -4.98
N TRP A 22 -0.09 0.59 -4.55
CA TRP A 22 0.27 1.87 -5.11
C TRP A 22 1.77 1.95 -5.43
N GLU A 23 2.06 2.71 -6.48
CA GLU A 23 3.41 2.94 -6.97
C GLU A 23 3.51 4.38 -7.46
N ILE A 24 4.48 5.12 -6.94
CA ILE A 24 4.80 6.48 -7.32
C ILE A 24 6.23 6.48 -7.87
N LYS A 25 6.36 6.90 -9.12
CA LYS A 25 7.64 7.17 -9.74
C LYS A 25 7.94 8.65 -9.61
N VAL A 26 9.14 8.94 -9.14
CA VAL A 26 9.64 10.30 -8.97
C VAL A 26 10.88 10.51 -9.82
N GLN A 27 11.02 11.71 -10.37
CA GLN A 27 12.26 12.19 -10.93
C GLN A 27 12.89 13.13 -9.92
N LEU A 28 14.15 12.88 -9.59
CA LEU A 28 14.97 13.70 -8.71
C LEU A 28 15.99 14.45 -9.55
N THR A 29 16.14 15.75 -9.32
CA THR A 29 17.16 16.58 -9.97
C THR A 29 18.13 17.08 -8.91
N TYR A 30 19.40 16.73 -9.07
CA TYR A 30 20.49 17.20 -8.22
C TYR A 30 20.83 18.67 -8.55
N SER A 31 21.50 19.36 -7.63
CA SER A 31 21.97 20.74 -7.83
C SER A 31 22.90 20.90 -9.04
N ASN A 32 23.59 19.84 -9.46
CA ASN A 32 24.44 19.81 -10.65
C ASN A 32 23.65 19.52 -11.96
N GLY A 33 22.32 19.43 -11.89
CA GLY A 33 21.43 19.15 -13.03
C GLY A 33 21.30 17.68 -13.41
N GLN A 34 22.00 16.75 -12.73
CA GLN A 34 21.83 15.32 -12.95
C GLN A 34 20.43 14.88 -12.56
N LYS A 35 19.85 13.96 -13.34
CA LYS A 35 18.50 13.42 -13.10
C LYS A 35 18.58 11.95 -12.73
N TRP A 36 17.87 11.58 -11.68
CA TRP A 36 17.68 10.20 -11.24
C TRP A 36 16.19 9.88 -11.16
N GLN A 37 15.83 8.61 -11.29
CA GLN A 37 14.46 8.16 -11.08
C GLN A 37 14.41 7.20 -9.91
N ASP A 38 13.43 7.38 -9.04
CA ASP A 38 13.16 6.49 -7.93
C ASP A 38 11.69 6.04 -7.94
N THR A 39 11.40 4.94 -7.25
CA THR A 39 10.07 4.36 -7.15
C THR A 39 9.73 4.09 -5.69
N ILE A 40 8.75 4.84 -5.19
CA ILE A 40 8.13 4.63 -3.88
C ILE A 40 6.90 3.77 -4.10
N SER A 41 6.74 2.69 -3.33
CA SER A 41 5.58 1.81 -3.49
C SER A 41 5.15 1.24 -2.16
N GLY A 42 3.88 0.88 -2.06
CA GLY A 42 3.34 0.32 -0.84
C GLY A 42 1.99 -0.32 -1.05
N ILE A 43 1.45 -0.82 0.06
CA ILE A 43 0.10 -1.37 0.13
C ILE A 43 -0.69 -0.54 1.13
N GLY A 44 -1.90 -0.16 0.72
CA GLY A 44 -2.85 0.56 1.56
C GLY A 44 -4.12 -0.26 1.78
N PHE A 45 -4.86 0.15 2.80
CA PHE A 45 -6.22 -0.26 3.05
C PHE A 45 -7.13 0.87 2.63
N VAL A 46 -8.18 0.55 1.88
CA VAL A 46 -9.15 1.52 1.43
C VAL A 46 -10.55 0.96 1.65
N GLU A 47 -11.36 1.77 2.31
CA GLU A 47 -12.80 1.56 2.37
C GLU A 47 -13.42 2.23 1.14
N PRO A 48 -14.26 1.51 0.37
CA PRO A 48 -14.94 2.11 -0.78
C PRO A 48 -15.82 3.28 -0.35
N ILE A 49 -15.77 4.38 -1.09
CA ILE A 49 -16.75 5.46 -0.97
C ILE A 49 -17.99 5.03 -1.77
N GLY A 50 -18.97 4.47 -1.06
CA GLY A 50 -20.14 3.85 -1.70
C GLY A 50 -19.76 2.68 -2.62
N ASP A 51 -20.48 2.52 -3.73
CA ASP A 51 -20.24 1.43 -4.69
C ASP A 51 -19.21 1.78 -5.79
N ASN A 52 -18.72 3.03 -5.85
CA ASN A 52 -17.87 3.51 -6.93
C ASN A 52 -16.38 3.30 -6.66
N LEU A 53 -15.92 2.12 -7.09
CA LEU A 53 -14.54 1.69 -7.00
C LEU A 53 -13.55 2.65 -7.70
N ASN A 54 -13.91 3.16 -8.87
CA ASN A 54 -13.01 4.00 -9.67
C ASN A 54 -12.82 5.38 -9.06
N GLU A 55 -13.88 5.95 -8.50
CA GLU A 55 -13.83 7.23 -7.79
C GLU A 55 -12.98 7.13 -6.54
N THR A 56 -13.12 6.03 -5.78
CA THR A 56 -12.27 5.76 -4.61
C THR A 56 -10.78 5.69 -5.01
N LEU A 57 -10.42 4.97 -6.09
CA LEU A 57 -9.02 4.93 -6.57
C LEU A 57 -8.50 6.30 -7.00
N ARG A 58 -9.33 7.12 -7.64
CA ARG A 58 -8.95 8.47 -8.07
C ARG A 58 -8.64 9.33 -6.85
N GLU A 59 -9.51 9.35 -5.86
CA GLU A 59 -9.28 10.11 -4.62
C GLU A 59 -8.04 9.61 -3.87
N CYS A 60 -7.84 8.29 -3.83
CA CYS A 60 -6.64 7.72 -3.22
C CYS A 60 -5.36 8.14 -3.94
N LYS A 61 -5.41 8.22 -5.27
CA LYS A 61 -4.30 8.75 -6.07
C LYS A 61 -4.01 10.20 -5.72
N ASP A 62 -5.04 11.05 -5.68
CA ASP A 62 -4.89 12.48 -5.39
C ASP A 62 -4.31 12.72 -3.99
N VAL A 63 -4.82 11.99 -2.98
CA VAL A 63 -4.32 12.06 -1.60
C VAL A 63 -2.88 11.54 -1.50
N LEU A 64 -2.55 10.44 -2.20
CA LEU A 64 -1.19 9.90 -2.21
C LEU A 64 -0.19 10.87 -2.86
N GLU A 65 -0.55 11.49 -3.98
CA GLU A 65 0.28 12.50 -4.62
C GLU A 65 0.51 13.69 -3.68
N GLN A 66 -0.55 14.23 -3.05
CA GLN A 66 -0.43 15.35 -2.10
C GLN A 66 0.46 15.02 -0.90
N LYS A 67 0.29 13.83 -0.29
CA LYS A 67 1.13 13.41 0.84
C LYS A 67 2.58 13.23 0.45
N ILE A 68 2.85 12.61 -0.70
CA ILE A 68 4.24 12.44 -1.15
C ILE A 68 4.87 13.79 -1.49
N TYR A 69 4.13 14.71 -2.10
CA TYR A 69 4.63 16.07 -2.35
C TYR A 69 5.00 16.78 -1.04
N SER A 70 4.21 16.65 0.03
CA SER A 70 4.55 17.27 1.32
C SER A 70 5.77 16.65 2.02
N GLU A 71 6.13 15.43 1.64
CA GLU A 71 7.24 14.68 2.26
C GLU A 71 8.52 14.70 1.40
N PHE A 72 8.53 15.36 0.24
CA PHE A 72 9.67 15.32 -0.68
C PHE A 72 10.98 15.81 -0.09
N ASP A 73 10.97 16.91 0.64
CA ASP A 73 12.18 17.44 1.28
C ASP A 73 12.71 16.51 2.39
N HIS A 74 11.81 15.72 3.00
CA HIS A 74 12.17 14.73 4.02
C HIS A 74 12.74 13.45 3.39
N ILE A 75 12.11 12.95 2.33
CA ILE A 75 12.50 11.71 1.65
C ILE A 75 13.76 11.93 0.78
N TYR A 76 13.86 13.07 0.12
CA TYR A 76 14.93 13.41 -0.83
C TYR A 76 15.57 14.77 -0.51
N PRO A 77 16.26 14.88 0.64
CA PRO A 77 16.83 16.15 1.08
C PRO A 77 17.85 16.69 0.07
N GLY A 78 17.69 17.96 -0.31
CA GLY A 78 18.61 18.65 -1.21
C GLY A 78 18.44 18.30 -2.70
N MET A 79 17.33 17.67 -3.09
CA MET A 79 16.99 17.37 -4.48
C MET A 79 15.65 17.99 -4.86
N GLU A 80 15.52 18.45 -6.11
CA GLU A 80 14.21 18.80 -6.65
C GLU A 80 13.48 17.51 -7.07
N ALA A 81 12.36 17.20 -6.42
CA ALA A 81 11.57 16.02 -6.69
C ALA A 81 10.28 16.34 -7.48
N LYS A 82 9.98 15.53 -8.48
CA LYS A 82 8.77 15.63 -9.30
C LYS A 82 8.11 14.26 -9.46
N ILE A 83 6.82 14.15 -9.16
CA ILE A 83 6.05 12.94 -9.50
C ILE A 83 5.90 12.86 -11.01
N ILE A 84 6.35 11.75 -11.60
CA ILE A 84 6.21 11.47 -13.05
C ILE A 84 5.13 10.43 -13.35
N SER A 85 4.73 9.63 -12.35
CA SER A 85 3.62 8.68 -12.45
C SER A 85 3.15 8.29 -11.06
N CYS A 86 1.83 8.30 -10.82
CA CYS A 86 1.21 7.66 -9.66
C CYS A 86 0.19 6.63 -10.15
N LYS A 87 0.35 5.39 -9.70
CA LYS A 87 -0.53 4.27 -10.01
C LYS A 87 -1.14 3.77 -8.73
N VAL A 88 -2.44 3.57 -8.77
CA VAL A 88 -3.22 3.04 -7.67
C VAL A 88 -4.16 1.99 -8.25
N LYS A 89 -4.17 0.79 -7.69
CA LYS A 89 -5.06 -0.28 -8.15
C LYS A 89 -5.55 -1.10 -6.98
N TYR A 90 -6.77 -1.60 -7.12
CA TYR A 90 -7.25 -2.64 -6.23
C TYR A 90 -6.52 -3.95 -6.48
N ILE A 91 -6.22 -4.65 -5.39
CA ILE A 91 -5.66 -5.98 -5.43
C ILE A 91 -6.45 -6.91 -4.49
N PRO A 92 -6.65 -8.18 -4.88
CA PRO A 92 -7.16 -9.18 -3.96
C PRO A 92 -6.24 -9.37 -2.75
N PHE A 93 -6.79 -9.79 -1.62
CA PHE A 93 -6.02 -10.06 -0.39
C PHE A 93 -4.82 -10.98 -0.61
N SER A 94 -4.96 -12.04 -1.41
CA SER A 94 -3.88 -12.97 -1.71
C SER A 94 -2.68 -12.30 -2.41
N ASN A 95 -2.95 -11.29 -3.27
CA ASN A 95 -1.92 -10.49 -3.92
C ASN A 95 -1.34 -9.45 -2.95
N ALA A 96 -2.17 -8.87 -2.09
CA ALA A 96 -1.72 -7.91 -1.06
C ALA A 96 -0.75 -8.57 -0.09
N ARG A 97 -1.07 -9.78 0.36
CA ARG A 97 -0.21 -10.60 1.21
C ARG A 97 1.15 -10.85 0.55
N LYS A 98 1.18 -11.37 -0.68
CA LYS A 98 2.43 -11.63 -1.42
C LYS A 98 3.27 -10.37 -1.62
N ARG A 99 2.62 -9.24 -1.91
CA ARG A 99 3.29 -7.96 -2.10
C ARG A 99 3.87 -7.44 -0.78
N ALA A 100 3.15 -7.57 0.33
CA ALA A 100 3.62 -7.17 1.65
C ALA A 100 4.77 -8.08 2.13
N GLU A 101 4.71 -9.39 1.88
CA GLU A 101 5.80 -10.33 2.16
C GLU A 101 7.09 -9.92 1.42
N ARG A 102 6.96 -9.49 0.16
CA ARG A 102 8.09 -8.99 -0.61
C ARG A 102 8.65 -7.69 -0.03
N LEU A 103 7.79 -6.71 0.24
CA LEU A 103 8.21 -5.41 0.80
C LEU A 103 8.89 -5.58 2.17
N PHE A 104 8.39 -6.48 3.00
CA PHE A 104 9.01 -6.82 4.28
C PHE A 104 10.42 -7.40 4.10
N LYS A 105 10.60 -8.37 3.19
CA LYS A 105 11.92 -8.93 2.87
C LYS A 105 12.89 -7.90 2.31
N GLU A 106 12.38 -6.89 1.59
CA GLU A 106 13.17 -5.78 1.06
C GLU A 106 13.47 -4.69 2.11
N GLY A 107 12.95 -4.80 3.34
CA GLY A 107 13.11 -3.80 4.40
C GLY A 107 12.27 -2.53 4.20
N LYS A 108 11.23 -2.60 3.36
CA LYS A 108 10.41 -1.47 2.90
C LYS A 108 9.00 -1.42 3.50
N LEU A 109 8.69 -2.30 4.46
CA LEU A 109 7.37 -2.37 5.10
C LEU A 109 7.49 -2.16 6.62
N GLU A 110 6.66 -1.28 7.16
CA GLU A 110 6.59 -1.05 8.60
C GLU A 110 6.02 -2.26 9.35
N LYS A 111 6.54 -2.47 10.56
CA LYS A 111 6.22 -3.63 11.41
C LYS A 111 4.72 -3.77 11.71
N GLU A 112 4.04 -2.67 11.99
CA GLU A 112 2.59 -2.66 12.30
C GLU A 112 1.75 -3.08 11.08
N ILE A 113 2.17 -2.68 9.88
CA ILE A 113 1.54 -3.11 8.63
C ILE A 113 1.81 -4.59 8.41
N ALA A 114 3.05 -5.05 8.58
CA ALA A 114 3.40 -6.47 8.49
C ALA A 114 2.58 -7.34 9.48
N GLU A 115 2.38 -6.86 10.71
CA GLU A 115 1.54 -7.51 11.73
C GLU A 115 0.06 -7.56 11.31
N HIS A 116 -0.49 -6.46 10.80
CA HIS A 116 -1.86 -6.42 10.27
C HIS A 116 -2.09 -7.44 9.15
N PHE A 117 -1.07 -7.72 8.34
CA PHE A 117 -1.12 -8.72 7.26
C PHE A 117 -0.77 -10.16 7.71
N GLY A 118 -0.49 -10.38 8.99
CA GLY A 118 -0.09 -11.69 9.51
C GLY A 118 1.28 -12.16 9.00
N LEU A 119 2.18 -11.22 8.69
CA LEU A 119 3.51 -11.47 8.13
C LEU A 119 4.63 -11.45 9.17
N ASN A 120 4.27 -11.42 10.45
CA ASN A 120 5.24 -11.38 11.53
C ASN A 120 6.06 -12.68 11.55
N LEU A 121 7.33 -12.60 11.12
CA LEU A 121 8.25 -13.75 10.97
C LEU A 121 8.62 -14.44 12.29
N LYS A 122 8.22 -13.93 13.47
CA LYS A 122 8.35 -14.66 14.74
C LYS A 122 7.55 -15.98 14.78
N TYR A 123 6.63 -16.20 13.84
CA TYR A 123 5.92 -17.47 13.67
C TYR A 123 6.61 -18.47 12.73
N LEU A 124 7.67 -18.06 12.01
CA LEU A 124 8.42 -18.94 11.10
C LEU A 124 9.73 -19.47 11.70
N ASP A 125 10.34 -18.78 12.66
CA ASP A 125 11.54 -19.26 13.36
C ASP A 125 11.25 -20.19 14.55
N ASN A 126 10.01 -20.27 15.04
CA ASN A 126 9.65 -21.14 16.18
C ASN A 126 8.94 -22.45 15.77
N GLN A 127 8.99 -22.85 14.49
CA GLN A 127 8.51 -24.15 14.00
C GLN A 127 9.52 -24.92 13.14
N VAL A 128 10.81 -24.59 13.25
CA VAL A 128 11.89 -25.43 12.74
C VAL A 128 12.80 -25.75 13.93
N ASP A 129 12.49 -26.91 14.53
CA ASP A 129 13.21 -27.68 15.57
C ASP A 129 13.73 -26.98 16.84
#